data_AF-A0A4P7BY63-F1
#
_entry.id   AF-A0A4P7BY63-F1
#
_cell.length_a   1.000
_cell.length_b   1.000
_cell.length_c   1.000
_cell.angle_alpha   90.00
_cell.angle_beta   90.00
_cell.angle_gamma   90.00
#
_symmetry.space_group_name_H-M   'P 1'
#
loop_
_entity.id
_entity.type
_entity.pdbx_description
1 polymer ?
#
loop_
_entity_poly.entity_id
_entity_poly.type
_entity_poly.pdbx_seq_one_letter_code
_entity_poly.pdbx_strand_id
1 'polypeptide(L)'
;MHDSQVFFELLSENTSKEVWADSAYRSEENEWMLKAGGYRNRPLNKRAQQSNRRKSRIRARVEPVFGSMENEMGGLFIRMIGRARAKTKIGLMNLVYHLKRCASLWKSRQ
;
A
#
# COMPACT_ATOMS: atom_id res chain seq x y z
N MET A 1 25.08 -13.48 -30.48
CA MET A 1 24.06 -12.41 -30.33
C MET A 1 23.67 -12.40 -28.87
N HIS A 2 23.61 -11.24 -28.22
CA HIS A 2 23.33 -11.15 -26.77
C HIS A 2 21.94 -10.53 -26.58
N ASP A 3 21.07 -11.22 -25.82
CA ASP A 3 19.68 -10.79 -25.54
C ASP A 3 19.56 -9.44 -24.82
N SER A 4 20.69 -8.89 -24.33
CA SER A 4 20.76 -7.58 -23.69
C SER A 4 20.41 -6.41 -24.61
N GLN A 5 20.47 -6.57 -25.93
CA GLN A 5 20.17 -5.49 -26.89
C GLN A 5 18.67 -5.18 -27.02
N VAL A 6 17.77 -6.12 -26.68
CA VAL A 6 16.31 -5.98 -26.91
C VAL A 6 15.55 -5.51 -25.66
N PHE A 7 16.24 -5.35 -24.53
CA PHE A 7 15.64 -4.99 -23.24
C PHE A 7 14.80 -3.71 -23.29
N PHE A 8 15.28 -2.70 -24.01
CA PHE A 8 14.60 -1.41 -24.13
C PHE A 8 13.37 -1.46 -25.05
N GLU A 9 13.43 -2.23 -26.11
CA GLU A 9 12.30 -2.45 -27.02
C GLU A 9 11.14 -3.13 -26.26
N LEU A 10 11.47 -4.14 -25.45
CA LEU A 10 10.52 -4.85 -24.57
C LEU A 10 9.95 -3.97 -23.44
N LEU A 11 10.70 -2.98 -22.97
CA LEU A 11 10.27 -2.02 -21.94
C LEU A 11 9.28 -0.99 -22.48
N SER A 12 9.37 -0.63 -23.76
CA SER A 12 8.63 0.49 -24.35
C SER A 12 7.10 0.30 -24.35
N GLU A 13 6.63 -0.94 -24.42
CA GLU A 13 5.20 -1.29 -24.40
C GLU A 13 4.64 -1.53 -22.98
N ASN A 14 5.49 -1.43 -21.95
CA ASN A 14 5.11 -1.81 -20.60
C ASN A 14 4.30 -0.72 -19.88
N THR A 15 3.11 -1.09 -19.37
CA THR A 15 2.24 -0.18 -18.60
C THR A 15 2.43 -0.29 -17.08
N SER A 16 3.22 -1.26 -16.62
CA SER A 16 3.53 -1.47 -15.21
C SER A 16 4.54 -0.45 -14.70
N LYS A 17 4.45 -0.12 -13.41
CA LYS A 17 5.39 0.77 -12.72
C LYS A 17 6.68 0.03 -12.32
N GLU A 18 6.63 -1.30 -12.27
CA GLU A 18 7.71 -2.18 -11.88
C GLU A 18 7.93 -3.24 -12.96
N VAL A 19 9.20 -3.46 -13.29
CA VAL A 19 9.65 -4.38 -14.32
C VAL A 19 10.52 -5.43 -13.62
N TRP A 20 10.13 -6.69 -13.79
CA TRP A 20 10.86 -7.83 -13.27
C TRP A 20 11.65 -8.44 -14.42
N ALA A 21 12.98 -8.45 -14.30
CA ALA A 21 13.87 -9.01 -15.30
C ALA A 21 14.86 -9.96 -14.63
N ASP A 22 15.31 -10.97 -15.37
CA ASP A 22 16.37 -11.86 -14.91
C ASP A 22 17.68 -11.08 -14.70
N SER A 23 18.54 -11.60 -13.83
CA SER A 23 19.89 -11.13 -13.55
C SER A 23 20.73 -10.85 -14.80
N ALA A 24 20.50 -11.58 -15.90
CA ALA A 24 21.12 -11.36 -17.20
C ALA A 24 20.83 -9.97 -17.82
N TYR A 25 19.76 -9.30 -17.40
CA TYR A 25 19.40 -7.94 -17.82
C TYR A 25 19.89 -6.85 -16.87
N ARG A 26 20.54 -7.22 -15.75
CA ARG A 26 21.02 -6.27 -14.74
C ARG A 26 22.43 -5.75 -15.11
N SER A 27 22.47 -4.72 -15.94
CA SER A 27 23.68 -3.93 -16.22
C SER A 27 23.61 -2.54 -15.57
N GLU A 28 24.76 -1.92 -15.33
CA GLU A 28 24.82 -0.54 -14.81
C GLU A 28 24.10 0.44 -15.74
N GLU A 29 24.19 0.22 -17.05
CA GLU A 29 23.52 1.01 -18.09
C GLU A 29 21.99 0.90 -17.98
N ASN A 30 21.47 -0.32 -17.80
CA ASN A 30 20.03 -0.57 -17.64
C ASN A 30 19.50 0.01 -16.32
N GLU A 31 20.26 -0.09 -15.23
CA GLU A 31 19.88 0.50 -13.95
C GLU A 31 19.90 2.04 -13.97
N TRP A 32 20.92 2.63 -14.61
CA TRP A 32 21.02 4.08 -14.77
C TRP A 32 19.86 4.60 -15.61
N MET A 33 19.51 3.91 -16.69
CA MET A 33 18.36 4.24 -17.54
C MET A 33 17.02 4.05 -16.83
N LEU A 34 16.84 3.00 -16.01
CA LEU A 34 15.64 2.82 -15.19
C LEU A 34 15.48 3.93 -14.14
N LYS A 35 16.59 4.41 -13.57
CA LYS A 35 16.61 5.56 -12.65
C LYS A 35 16.32 6.88 -13.39
N ALA A 36 16.91 7.08 -14.57
CA ALA A 36 16.72 8.27 -15.40
C ALA A 36 15.32 8.35 -16.01
N GLY A 37 14.72 7.21 -16.38
CA GLY A 37 13.38 7.08 -16.97
C GLY A 37 12.21 7.37 -16.02
N GLY A 38 12.49 7.62 -14.73
CA GLY A 38 11.55 8.32 -13.85
C GLY A 38 10.15 7.69 -13.74
N TYR A 39 10.05 6.38 -13.48
CA TYR A 39 8.75 5.73 -13.22
C TYR A 39 8.13 6.11 -11.86
N ARG A 40 8.86 6.84 -11.02
CA ARG A 40 8.33 7.44 -9.78
C ARG A 40 8.02 8.92 -10.03
N ASN A 41 6.79 9.32 -9.67
CA ASN A 41 6.21 10.66 -9.80
C ASN A 41 5.53 11.03 -11.13
N ARG A 42 5.00 10.04 -11.89
CA ARG A 42 4.03 10.39 -12.95
C ARG A 42 2.76 11.01 -12.32
N PRO A 43 2.31 12.20 -12.76
CA PRO A 43 1.04 12.74 -12.33
C PRO A 43 -0.07 11.73 -12.67
N LEU A 44 -0.98 11.53 -11.72
CA LEU A 44 -2.10 10.60 -11.89
C LEU A 44 -2.90 11.01 -13.13
N ASN A 45 -3.07 10.09 -14.08
CA ASN A 45 -3.98 10.33 -15.20
C ASN A 45 -5.43 10.51 -14.69
N LYS A 46 -6.31 11.13 -15.47
CA LYS A 46 -7.70 11.42 -15.05
C LYS A 46 -8.45 10.17 -14.56
N ARG A 47 -8.23 9.01 -15.21
CA ARG A 47 -8.83 7.72 -14.83
C ARG A 47 -8.32 7.21 -13.47
N ALA A 48 -7.02 7.36 -13.21
CA ALA A 48 -6.36 7.00 -11.96
C ALA A 48 -6.79 7.94 -10.84
N GLN A 49 -6.97 9.25 -11.11
CA GLN A 49 -7.54 10.20 -10.16
C GLN A 49 -8.97 9.81 -9.78
N GLN A 50 -9.81 9.45 -10.75
CA GLN A 50 -11.19 9.03 -10.48
C GLN A 50 -11.25 7.72 -9.67
N SER A 51 -10.39 6.75 -10.01
CA SER A 51 -10.22 5.51 -9.24
C SER A 51 -9.74 5.80 -7.82
N ASN A 52 -8.75 6.67 -7.65
CA ASN A 52 -8.26 7.10 -6.35
C ASN A 52 -9.35 7.84 -5.57
N ARG A 53 -10.14 8.71 -6.19
CA ARG A 53 -11.25 9.41 -5.51
C ARG A 53 -12.26 8.41 -4.95
N ARG A 54 -12.62 7.37 -5.73
CA ARG A 54 -13.51 6.29 -5.29
C ARG A 54 -12.90 5.50 -4.11
N LYS A 55 -11.64 5.10 -4.22
CA LYS A 55 -10.92 4.34 -3.18
C LYS A 55 -10.70 5.17 -1.92
N SER A 56 -10.34 6.44 -2.06
CA SER A 56 -10.05 7.36 -0.96
C SER A 56 -11.31 7.71 -0.15
N ARG A 57 -12.50 7.72 -0.78
CA ARG A 57 -13.77 7.85 -0.04
C ARG A 57 -13.98 6.73 0.98
N ILE A 58 -13.57 5.51 0.63
CA ILE A 58 -13.65 4.34 1.53
C ILE A 58 -12.50 4.41 2.54
N ARG A 59 -11.27 4.69 2.09
CA ARG A 59 -10.08 4.78 2.95
C ARG A 59 -10.24 5.79 4.08
N ALA A 60 -10.80 6.97 3.81
CA ALA A 60 -11.02 7.99 4.83
C ALA A 60 -11.86 7.51 6.03
N ARG A 61 -12.69 6.47 5.85
CA ARG A 61 -13.49 5.88 6.94
C ARG A 61 -12.71 4.87 7.76
N VAL A 62 -11.73 4.18 7.16
CA VAL A 62 -11.00 3.07 7.81
C VAL A 62 -9.60 3.47 8.26
N GLU A 63 -8.97 4.47 7.63
CA GLU A 63 -7.65 4.98 8.01
C GLU A 63 -7.58 5.42 9.49
N PRO A 64 -8.59 6.11 10.06
CA PRO A 64 -8.58 6.42 11.49
C PRO A 64 -8.63 5.17 12.38
N VAL A 65 -9.28 4.10 11.92
CA VAL A 65 -9.35 2.81 12.63
C VAL A 65 -7.96 2.19 12.68
N PHE A 66 -7.33 2.06 11.52
CA PHE A 66 -5.98 1.51 11.40
C PHE A 66 -4.95 2.37 12.13
N GLY A 67 -5.07 3.69 12.09
CA GLY A 67 -4.19 4.61 12.81
C GLY A 67 -4.30 4.45 14.34
N SER A 68 -5.51 4.28 14.89
CA SER A 68 -5.70 3.99 16.31
C SER A 68 -5.14 2.61 16.69
N MET A 69 -5.35 1.60 15.85
CA MET A 69 -4.79 0.26 16.08
C MET A 69 -3.26 0.25 16.06
N GLU A 70 -2.65 0.92 15.08
CA GLU A 70 -1.20 0.94 14.91
C GLU A 70 -0.53 1.71 16.06
N ASN A 71 -1.03 2.90 16.37
CA ASN A 71 -0.40 3.78 17.36
C ASN A 71 -0.72 3.42 18.81
N GLU A 72 -1.91 2.88 19.10
CA GLU A 72 -2.39 2.73 20.47
C GLU A 72 -2.59 1.28 20.90
N MET A 73 -2.74 0.34 19.94
CA MET A 73 -3.08 -1.06 20.24
C MET A 73 -1.93 -2.04 19.97
N GLY A 74 -0.70 -1.53 19.89
CA GLY A 74 0.51 -2.33 19.75
C GLY A 74 0.75 -2.85 18.33
N GLY A 75 0.25 -2.14 17.32
CA GLY A 75 0.48 -2.45 15.91
C GLY A 75 -0.53 -3.45 15.31
N LEU A 76 -0.51 -3.55 13.98
CA LEU A 76 -1.35 -4.48 13.21
C LEU A 76 -0.79 -5.92 13.14
N PHE A 77 0.41 -6.16 13.69
CA PHE A 77 1.06 -7.47 13.64
C PHE A 77 0.59 -8.40 14.76
N ILE A 78 0.02 -9.56 14.37
CA ILE A 78 -0.44 -10.59 15.31
C ILE A 78 0.49 -11.79 15.24
N ARG A 79 1.31 -11.98 16.29
CA ARG A 79 2.31 -13.08 16.39
C ARG A 79 1.80 -14.34 17.09
N MET A 80 0.48 -14.44 17.34
CA MET A 80 -0.07 -15.54 18.14
C MET A 80 -0.24 -16.83 17.35
N ILE A 81 -0.01 -17.95 18.03
CA ILE A 81 -0.21 -19.29 17.51
C ILE A 81 -1.69 -19.69 17.68
N GLY A 82 -2.33 -20.02 16.55
CA GLY A 82 -3.70 -20.52 16.49
C GLY A 82 -4.71 -19.48 16.00
N ARG A 83 -5.48 -19.86 14.97
CA ARG A 83 -6.47 -19.00 14.31
C ARG A 83 -7.54 -18.45 15.26
N ALA A 84 -7.99 -19.26 16.22
CA ALA A 84 -9.00 -18.84 17.20
C ALA A 84 -8.49 -17.65 18.04
N ARG A 85 -7.25 -17.73 18.55
CA ARG A 85 -6.64 -16.67 19.37
C ARG A 85 -6.44 -15.37 18.56
N ALA A 86 -5.96 -15.50 17.33
CA ALA A 86 -5.81 -14.36 16.43
C ALA A 86 -7.16 -13.68 16.16
N LYS A 87 -8.21 -14.46 15.88
CA LYS A 87 -9.57 -13.94 15.67
C LYS A 87 -10.09 -13.20 16.90
N THR A 88 -9.90 -13.76 18.09
CA THR A 88 -10.32 -13.11 19.34
C THR A 88 -9.60 -11.78 19.55
N LYS A 89 -8.28 -11.71 19.34
CA LYS A 89 -7.54 -10.44 19.47
C LYS A 89 -8.00 -9.37 18.48
N ILE A 90 -8.21 -9.72 17.21
CA ILE A 90 -8.78 -8.80 16.22
C ILE A 90 -10.15 -8.29 16.69
N GLY A 91 -11.00 -9.21 17.17
CA GLY A 91 -12.32 -8.85 17.72
C GLY A 91 -12.24 -7.87 18.88
N LEU A 92 -11.33 -8.10 19.83
CA LEU A 92 -11.10 -7.21 20.97
C LEU A 92 -10.56 -5.84 20.54
N MET A 93 -9.62 -5.78 19.59
CA MET A 93 -9.12 -4.51 19.05
C MET A 93 -10.25 -3.68 18.42
N ASN A 94 -11.13 -4.32 17.64
CA ASN A 94 -12.30 -3.67 17.07
C ASN A 94 -13.26 -3.15 18.17
N LEU A 95 -13.51 -3.94 19.21
CA LEU A 95 -14.37 -3.55 20.32
C LEU A 95 -13.81 -2.32 21.06
N VAL A 96 -12.53 -2.34 21.41
CA VAL A 96 -11.87 -1.23 22.09
C VAL A 96 -11.93 0.04 21.23
N TYR A 97 -11.70 -0.09 19.91
CA TYR A 97 -11.80 1.04 19.00
C TYR A 97 -13.21 1.66 19.02
N HIS A 98 -14.26 0.82 18.92
CA HIS A 98 -15.64 1.30 18.98
C HIS A 98 -15.96 2.00 20.29
N LEU A 99 -15.55 1.45 21.43
CA LEU A 99 -15.77 2.06 22.75
C LEU A 99 -15.08 3.42 22.87
N LYS A 100 -13.80 3.51 22.48
CA LYS A 100 -13.05 4.78 22.47
C LYS A 100 -13.69 5.80 21.55
N ARG A 101 -14.14 5.38 20.36
CA ARG A 101 -14.80 6.25 19.41
C ARG A 101 -16.13 6.78 19.96
N CYS A 102 -16.94 5.93 20.56
CA CYS A 102 -18.19 6.34 21.22
C CYS A 102 -17.92 7.37 22.31
N ALA A 103 -16.97 7.11 23.22
CA ALA A 103 -16.62 8.04 24.29
C ALA A 103 -16.13 9.40 23.76
N SER A 104 -15.31 9.41 22.70
CA SER A 104 -14.86 10.65 22.05
C SER A 104 -16.03 11.44 21.45
N LEU A 105 -16.97 10.76 20.77
CA LEU A 105 -18.14 11.41 20.18
C LEU A 105 -19.10 11.96 21.23
N TRP A 106 -19.22 11.29 22.36
CA TRP A 106 -20.00 11.78 23.50
C TRP A 106 -19.38 13.04 24.09
N LYS A 107 -18.06 13.05 24.33
CA LYS A 107 -17.35 14.25 24.82
C LYS A 107 -17.45 15.43 23.87
N SER A 108 -17.45 15.20 22.55
CA SER A 108 -17.57 16.28 21.56
C SER A 108 -18.97 16.89 21.43
N ARG A 109 -19.96 16.36 22.16
CA ARG A 109 -21.37 16.81 22.11
C ARG A 109 -21.81 17.60 23.34
N GLN A 110 -20.98 17.64 24.39
CA GLN A 110 -21.12 18.55 25.54
C GLN A 110 -20.32 19.83 25.26
#